data_AF-A0A3N5YR82-F1
#
_entry.id   AF-A0A3N5YR82-F1
#
_cell.length_a   1.000
_cell.length_b   1.000
_cell.length_c   1.000
_cell.angle_alpha   90.00
_cell.angle_beta   90.00
_cell.angle_gamma   90.00
#
_symmetry.space_group_name_H-M   'P 1'
#
loop_
_entity.id
_entity.type
_entity.pdbx_description
1 polymer ?
#
loop_
_entity_poly.entity_id
_entity_poly.type
_entity_poly.pdbx_seq_one_letter_code
_entity_poly.pdbx_strand_id
1 'polypeptide(L)'
;MLTTIGDGNAGQLAAFLQQYPAFAATGALDALRAKEFARLDAQGHVYLDYTGGGLYAESQIRRHAEQLLGNVFGNPHSSNPTSTKAAALVEQCRAHVLSYFNASPAEYELVFTANASQALKLVGESYPFEAGSTFLLTFDNHNSVNGIREFARARGARTVYVPVLPPDLRAGDDAVVSFLSAIRLGRARLHAYPAQSNITDVKNTH
;
A
#
# COMPACT_ATOMS: atom_id res chain seq x y z
N MET A 1 -8.92 4.13 -20.77
CA MET A 1 -7.82 4.28 -21.76
C MET A 1 -8.44 4.79 -23.06
N LEU A 2 -8.96 6.02 -23.04
CA LEU A 2 -9.50 6.72 -24.20
C LEU A 2 -8.84 8.10 -24.24
N THR A 3 -7.58 8.12 -24.66
CA THR A 3 -6.96 9.34 -25.18
C THR A 3 -7.67 9.67 -26.49
N THR A 4 -7.86 10.95 -26.78
CA THR A 4 -8.27 11.47 -28.09
C THR A 4 -7.55 10.74 -29.21
N ILE A 5 -8.23 9.75 -29.75
CA ILE A 5 -7.88 9.06 -30.96
C ILE A 5 -8.07 10.11 -32.05
N GLY A 6 -6.96 10.61 -32.62
CA GLY A 6 -7.04 11.42 -33.84
C GLY A 6 -7.91 10.70 -34.87
N ASP A 7 -8.62 11.47 -35.70
CA ASP A 7 -9.77 11.07 -36.53
C ASP A 7 -9.66 9.75 -37.35
N GLY A 8 -8.48 9.11 -37.39
CA GLY A 8 -8.21 7.81 -38.01
C GLY A 8 -8.60 6.53 -37.25
N ASN A 9 -8.87 6.50 -35.93
CA ASN A 9 -9.20 5.21 -35.23
C ASN A 9 -10.62 5.05 -34.67
N ALA A 10 -11.60 5.86 -35.07
CA ALA A 10 -12.99 5.65 -34.67
C ALA A 10 -13.53 4.27 -35.09
N GLY A 11 -13.15 3.78 -36.28
CA GLY A 11 -13.52 2.45 -36.76
C GLY A 11 -12.87 1.30 -35.97
N GLN A 12 -11.63 1.49 -35.50
CA GLN A 12 -10.94 0.49 -34.69
C GLN A 12 -11.54 0.39 -33.28
N LEU A 13 -11.92 1.52 -32.70
CA LEU A 13 -12.61 1.55 -31.41
C LEU A 13 -13.99 0.87 -31.49
N ALA A 14 -14.75 1.11 -32.56
CA ALA A 14 -16.04 0.45 -32.75
C ALA A 14 -15.90 -1.06 -32.87
N ALA A 15 -14.94 -1.55 -33.66
CA ALA A 15 -14.64 -2.98 -33.77
C ALA A 15 -14.19 -3.59 -32.42
N PHE A 16 -13.36 -2.87 -31.67
CA PHE A 16 -12.92 -3.27 -30.34
C PHE A 16 -14.09 -3.38 -29.36
N LEU A 17 -14.97 -2.38 -29.31
CA LEU A 17 -16.14 -2.39 -28.43
C LEU A 17 -17.15 -3.49 -28.80
N GLN A 18 -17.25 -3.84 -30.10
CA GLN A 18 -18.06 -4.97 -30.52
C GLN A 18 -17.49 -6.30 -30.01
N GLN A 19 -16.15 -6.44 -30.02
CA GLN A 19 -15.46 -7.63 -29.51
C GLN A 19 -15.43 -7.68 -27.96
N TYR A 20 -15.39 -6.52 -27.30
CA TYR A 20 -15.28 -6.38 -25.84
C TYR A 20 -16.34 -5.42 -25.28
N PRO A 21 -17.64 -5.79 -25.31
CA PRO A 21 -18.73 -4.89 -24.94
C PRO A 21 -18.67 -4.45 -23.46
N ALA A 22 -18.09 -5.27 -22.58
CA ALA A 22 -17.89 -4.91 -21.17
C ALA A 22 -17.00 -3.67 -20.99
N PHE A 23 -16.13 -3.35 -21.96
CA PHE A 23 -15.30 -2.15 -21.91
C PHE A 23 -16.14 -0.87 -22.00
N ALA A 24 -17.29 -0.89 -22.69
CA ALA A 24 -18.18 0.27 -22.72
C ALA A 24 -18.71 0.65 -21.32
N ALA A 25 -18.80 -0.32 -20.40
CA ALA A 25 -19.22 -0.07 -19.02
C ALA A 25 -18.16 0.69 -18.20
N THR A 26 -16.92 0.83 -18.68
CA THR A 26 -15.85 1.52 -17.96
C THR A 26 -15.75 3.01 -18.27
N GLY A 27 -16.70 3.60 -18.99
CA GLY A 27 -16.65 5.02 -19.41
C GLY A 27 -16.48 6.03 -18.26
N ALA A 28 -16.87 5.68 -17.04
CA ALA A 28 -16.58 6.47 -15.85
C ALA A 28 -15.07 6.66 -15.59
N LEU A 29 -14.23 5.68 -15.94
CA LEU A 29 -12.78 5.78 -15.82
C LEU A 29 -12.19 6.74 -16.85
N ASP A 30 -12.76 6.81 -18.05
CA ASP A 30 -12.32 7.76 -19.07
C ASP A 30 -12.69 9.19 -18.70
N ALA A 31 -13.91 9.39 -18.16
CA ALA A 31 -14.30 10.67 -17.59
C ALA A 31 -13.38 11.09 -16.42
N LEU A 32 -13.01 10.15 -15.54
CA LEU A 32 -12.07 10.40 -14.45
C LEU A 32 -10.68 10.76 -14.97
N ARG A 33 -10.16 10.05 -15.98
CA ARG A 33 -8.88 10.34 -16.62
C ARG A 33 -8.88 11.74 -17.25
N ALA A 34 -9.89 12.05 -18.05
CA ALA A 34 -10.03 13.35 -18.70
C ALA A 34 -10.11 14.50 -17.69
N LYS A 35 -10.70 14.25 -16.51
CA LYS A 35 -10.83 15.27 -15.46
C LYS A 35 -9.59 15.42 -14.58
N GLU A 36 -9.02 14.32 -14.09
CA GLU A 36 -8.00 14.34 -13.03
C GLU A 36 -6.58 14.06 -13.55
N PHE A 37 -6.45 13.55 -14.77
CA PHE A 37 -5.19 13.08 -15.36
C PHE A 37 -4.99 13.52 -16.82
N ALA A 38 -5.66 14.61 -17.25
CA ALA A 38 -5.63 15.13 -18.62
C ALA A 38 -4.22 15.36 -19.18
N ARG A 39 -3.25 15.67 -18.30
CA ARG A 39 -1.83 15.83 -18.64
C ARG A 39 -1.23 14.63 -19.37
N LEU A 40 -1.72 13.41 -19.10
CA LEU A 40 -1.26 12.22 -19.78
C LEU A 40 -1.64 12.27 -21.27
N ASP A 41 -2.87 12.70 -21.56
CA ASP A 41 -3.37 12.80 -22.93
C ASP A 41 -2.74 13.99 -23.67
N ALA A 42 -2.64 15.14 -22.99
CA ALA A 42 -2.00 16.34 -23.54
C ALA A 42 -0.52 16.13 -23.91
N GLN A 43 0.17 15.22 -23.22
CA GLN A 43 1.60 14.90 -23.44
C GLN A 43 1.80 13.58 -24.21
N GLY A 44 0.72 12.89 -24.59
CA GLY A 44 0.81 11.61 -25.30
C GLY A 44 1.42 10.46 -24.48
N HIS A 45 1.24 10.47 -23.15
CA HIS A 45 1.77 9.46 -22.24
C HIS A 45 0.78 8.32 -21.94
N VAL A 46 1.29 7.10 -22.03
CA VAL A 46 0.66 5.88 -21.50
C VAL A 46 1.45 5.45 -20.27
N TYR A 47 0.81 5.50 -19.10
CA TYR A 47 1.43 5.16 -17.82
C TYR A 47 1.01 3.77 -17.36
N LEU A 48 1.96 2.84 -17.28
CA LEU A 48 1.74 1.44 -16.90
C LEU A 48 2.52 1.03 -15.64
N ASP A 49 3.12 1.99 -14.94
CA ASP A 49 3.98 1.77 -13.75
C ASP A 49 3.24 2.04 -12.43
N TYR A 50 1.94 1.72 -12.39
CA TYR A 50 1.11 1.92 -11.18
C TYR A 50 1.53 1.05 -9.99
N THR A 51 2.33 0.01 -10.22
CA THR A 51 2.93 -0.81 -9.16
C THR A 51 4.15 -0.14 -8.52
N GLY A 52 4.89 0.68 -9.28
CA GLY A 52 6.01 1.48 -8.78
C GLY A 52 5.54 2.75 -8.07
N GLY A 53 4.49 3.40 -8.55
CA GLY A 53 3.90 4.56 -7.91
C GLY A 53 2.58 5.03 -8.52
N GLY A 54 1.66 5.48 -7.68
CA GLY A 54 0.43 6.12 -8.13
C GLY A 54 0.68 7.54 -8.65
N LEU A 55 -0.04 7.94 -9.69
CA LEU A 55 -0.11 9.33 -10.11
C LEU A 55 -1.05 10.12 -9.18
N TYR A 56 -0.70 11.35 -8.85
CA TYR A 56 -1.61 12.27 -8.17
C TYR A 56 -2.68 12.80 -9.14
N ALA A 57 -3.91 12.91 -8.64
CA ALA A 57 -5.01 13.58 -9.32
C ALA A 57 -4.81 15.09 -9.26
N GLU A 58 -5.16 15.82 -10.32
CA GLU A 58 -5.00 17.27 -10.37
C GLU A 58 -5.73 17.98 -9.21
N SER A 59 -6.94 17.53 -8.89
CA SER A 59 -7.72 18.13 -7.82
C SER A 59 -7.12 17.91 -6.43
N GLN A 60 -6.34 16.84 -6.21
CA GLN A 60 -5.61 16.61 -4.95
C GLN A 60 -4.55 17.69 -4.74
N ILE A 61 -3.76 17.99 -5.79
CA ILE A 61 -2.70 18.99 -5.73
C ILE A 61 -3.29 20.39 -5.54
N ARG A 62 -4.34 20.74 -6.30
CA ARG A 62 -4.99 22.05 -6.19
C ARG A 62 -5.55 22.30 -4.79
N ARG A 63 -6.35 21.36 -4.27
CA ARG A 63 -6.91 21.48 -2.92
C ARG A 63 -5.84 21.55 -1.84
N HIS A 64 -4.77 20.76 -1.97
CA HIS A 64 -3.67 20.81 -1.00
C HIS A 64 -2.93 22.16 -1.03
N ALA A 65 -2.66 22.69 -2.22
CA ALA A 65 -2.05 24.01 -2.38
C ALA A 65 -2.95 25.12 -1.82
N GLU A 66 -4.25 25.12 -2.14
CA GLU A 66 -5.24 26.05 -1.59
C GLU A 66 -5.29 25.98 -0.06
N GLN A 67 -5.25 24.77 0.49
CA GLN A 67 -5.24 24.56 1.94
C GLN A 67 -3.97 25.15 2.59
N LEU A 68 -2.79 24.94 2.00
CA LEU A 68 -1.54 25.47 2.55
C LEU A 68 -1.41 26.99 2.37
N LEU A 69 -1.82 27.53 1.22
CA LEU A 69 -1.74 28.97 0.92
C LEU A 69 -2.78 29.78 1.71
N GLY A 70 -3.96 29.21 1.96
CA GLY A 70 -5.05 29.87 2.66
C GLY A 70 -4.99 29.75 4.18
N ASN A 71 -4.03 29.02 4.75
CA ASN A 71 -4.00 28.73 6.19
C ASN A 71 -2.58 28.74 6.74
N VAL A 72 -2.47 29.02 8.05
CA VAL A 72 -1.22 28.85 8.80
C VAL A 72 -1.35 27.62 9.67
N PHE A 73 -0.46 26.66 9.49
CA PHE A 73 -0.39 25.44 10.30
C PHE A 73 0.85 25.50 11.19
N GLY A 74 0.63 25.44 12.50
CA GLY A 74 1.70 25.39 13.49
C GLY A 74 2.11 23.95 13.80
N ASN A 75 3.14 23.80 14.63
CA ASN A 75 3.49 22.50 15.20
C ASN A 75 2.33 21.98 16.07
N PRO A 76 1.69 20.83 15.75
CA PRO A 76 0.50 20.28 16.43
C PRO A 76 0.61 20.08 17.95
N HIS A 77 1.83 20.16 18.51
CA HIS A 77 2.09 20.01 19.95
C HIS A 77 2.15 21.35 20.70
N SER A 78 1.89 22.48 20.04
CA SER A 78 1.83 23.80 20.69
C SER A 78 0.41 24.14 21.13
N SER A 79 0.24 25.11 22.04
CA SER A 79 -1.07 25.54 22.55
C SER A 79 -1.72 26.71 21.79
N ASN A 80 -1.22 27.05 20.60
CA ASN A 80 -1.73 28.17 19.80
C ASN A 80 -2.83 27.73 18.79
N PRO A 81 -3.65 28.66 18.27
CA PRO A 81 -4.75 28.31 17.36
C PRO A 81 -4.31 27.60 16.07
N THR A 82 -3.13 27.93 15.52
CA THR A 82 -2.61 27.32 14.29
C THR A 82 -2.15 25.87 14.52
N SER A 83 -1.67 25.56 15.72
CA SER A 83 -1.37 24.21 16.19
C SER A 83 -2.64 23.38 16.37
N THR A 84 -3.66 23.91 17.05
CA THR A 84 -4.94 23.21 17.25
C THR A 84 -5.58 22.84 15.91
N LYS A 85 -5.51 23.73 14.91
CA LYS A 85 -6.01 23.45 13.57
C LYS A 85 -5.23 22.31 12.88
N ALA A 86 -3.90 22.30 13.01
CA ALA A 86 -3.06 21.24 12.47
C ALA A 86 -3.34 19.89 13.16
N ALA A 87 -3.44 19.87 14.50
CA ALA A 87 -3.77 18.68 15.27
C ALA A 87 -5.14 18.10 14.87
N ALA A 88 -6.16 18.95 14.72
CA ALA A 88 -7.49 18.51 14.28
C ALA A 88 -7.47 17.84 12.89
N LEU A 89 -6.68 18.36 11.95
CA LEU A 89 -6.53 17.76 10.63
C LEU A 89 -5.82 16.41 10.67
N VAL A 90 -4.80 16.26 11.53
CA VAL A 90 -4.11 14.98 11.74
C VAL A 90 -5.08 13.93 12.30
N GLU A 91 -5.89 14.30 13.29
CA GLU A 91 -6.88 13.38 13.88
C GLU A 91 -8.02 13.04 12.92
N GLN A 92 -8.47 13.98 12.10
CA GLN A 92 -9.44 13.70 11.02
C GLN A 92 -8.85 12.73 9.99
N CYS A 93 -7.59 12.92 9.60
CA CYS A 93 -6.89 12.03 8.69
C CYS A 93 -6.77 10.62 9.30
N ARG A 94 -6.40 10.53 10.58
CA ARG A 94 -6.31 9.27 11.33
C ARG A 94 -7.64 8.51 11.32
N ALA A 95 -8.73 9.18 11.69
CA ALA A 95 -10.07 8.59 11.69
C ALA A 95 -10.52 8.15 10.29
N HIS A 96 -10.21 8.93 9.25
CA HIS A 96 -10.56 8.59 7.88
C HIS A 96 -9.83 7.33 7.40
N VAL A 97 -8.53 7.21 7.66
CA VAL A 97 -7.74 6.04 7.27
C VAL A 97 -8.19 4.79 8.03
N LEU A 98 -8.44 4.88 9.33
CA LEU A 98 -8.98 3.76 10.12
C LEU A 98 -10.34 3.29 9.56
N SER A 99 -11.24 4.22 9.25
CA SER A 99 -12.53 3.91 8.63
C SER A 99 -12.37 3.23 7.26
N TYR A 100 -11.47 3.73 6.42
CA TYR A 100 -11.18 3.14 5.10
C TYR A 100 -10.73 1.68 5.20
N PHE A 101 -9.91 1.34 6.20
CA PHE A 101 -9.44 -0.02 6.46
C PHE A 101 -10.40 -0.85 7.33
N ASN A 102 -11.57 -0.32 7.70
CA ASN A 102 -12.50 -0.94 8.64
C ASN A 102 -11.81 -1.36 9.97
N ALA A 103 -10.89 -0.53 10.44
CA ALA A 103 -10.10 -0.75 11.65
C ALA A 103 -10.69 0.03 12.82
N SER A 104 -11.11 -0.67 13.88
CA SER A 104 -11.65 -0.05 15.08
C SER A 104 -10.56 0.72 15.84
N PRO A 105 -10.75 2.01 16.20
CA PRO A 105 -9.81 2.73 17.06
C PRO A 105 -9.65 2.13 18.46
N ALA A 106 -10.55 1.24 18.88
CA ALA A 106 -10.43 0.51 20.16
C ALA A 106 -9.45 -0.67 20.08
N GLU A 107 -9.12 -1.14 18.88
CA GLU A 107 -8.26 -2.30 18.62
C GLU A 107 -6.98 -1.94 17.88
N TYR A 108 -7.03 -0.90 17.04
CA TYR A 108 -5.94 -0.48 16.16
C TYR A 108 -5.49 0.94 16.47
N GLU A 109 -4.18 1.13 16.52
CA GLU A 109 -3.54 2.44 16.50
C GLU A 109 -2.96 2.70 15.10
N LEU A 110 -3.08 3.94 14.62
CA LEU A 110 -2.51 4.32 13.34
C LEU A 110 -1.19 5.07 13.54
N VAL A 111 -0.14 4.67 12.83
CA VAL A 111 1.15 5.37 12.91
C VAL A 111 1.50 5.92 11.54
N PHE A 112 1.50 7.26 11.40
CA PHE A 112 1.98 7.91 10.19
C PHE A 112 3.50 7.76 10.09
N THR A 113 3.96 7.27 8.94
CA THR A 113 5.38 7.14 8.60
C THR A 113 5.61 7.72 7.21
N ALA A 114 6.86 8.04 6.86
CA ALA A 114 7.21 8.62 5.57
C ALA A 114 6.94 7.65 4.40
N ASN A 115 7.03 6.34 4.63
CA ASN A 115 6.75 5.28 3.66
C ASN A 115 6.73 3.89 4.33
N ALA A 116 6.33 2.87 3.58
CA ALA A 116 6.30 1.47 4.04
C ALA A 116 7.66 0.97 4.56
N SER A 117 8.78 1.36 3.94
CA SER A 117 10.11 0.95 4.39
C SER A 117 10.44 1.51 5.78
N GLN A 118 10.08 2.76 6.07
CA GLN A 118 10.25 3.33 7.41
C GLN A 118 9.35 2.64 8.44
N ALA A 119 8.09 2.33 8.09
CA ALA A 119 7.20 1.57 8.97
C ALA A 119 7.77 0.20 9.34
N LEU A 120 8.24 -0.56 8.35
CA LEU A 120 8.85 -1.88 8.55
C LEU A 120 10.15 -1.79 9.37
N LYS A 121 10.94 -0.73 9.17
CA LYS A 121 12.13 -0.47 9.99
C LYS A 121 11.75 -0.24 11.46
N LEU A 122 10.75 0.59 11.74
CA LEU A 122 10.28 0.84 13.11
C LEU A 122 9.83 -0.45 13.79
N VAL A 123 9.10 -1.31 13.06
CA VAL A 123 8.73 -2.65 13.54
C VAL A 123 9.98 -3.46 13.85
N GLY A 124 10.94 -3.56 12.93
CA GLY A 124 12.17 -4.33 13.13
C GLY A 124 13.02 -3.86 14.31
N GLU A 125 13.17 -2.54 14.50
CA GLU A 125 13.93 -1.94 15.60
C GLU A 125 13.26 -2.12 16.97
N SER A 126 11.92 -2.10 16.99
CA SER A 126 11.14 -2.10 18.23
C SER A 126 10.69 -3.49 18.66
N TYR A 127 10.64 -4.45 17.73
CA TYR A 127 10.19 -5.80 18.04
C TYR A 127 11.18 -6.47 19.01
N PRO A 128 10.70 -7.13 20.09
CA PRO A 128 11.55 -7.66 21.15
C PRO A 128 12.19 -8.99 20.74
N PHE A 129 12.99 -8.98 19.68
CA PHE A 129 13.76 -10.15 19.28
C PHE A 129 14.79 -10.52 20.35
N GLU A 130 14.95 -11.81 20.56
CA GLU A 130 15.93 -12.41 21.47
C GLU A 130 16.38 -13.79 20.94
N ALA A 131 17.37 -14.38 21.62
CA ALA A 131 17.79 -15.73 21.31
C ALA A 131 16.61 -16.70 21.44
N GLY A 132 16.32 -17.43 20.36
CA GLY A 132 15.16 -18.34 20.29
C GLY A 132 13.88 -17.72 19.75
N SER A 133 13.83 -16.40 19.50
CA SER A 133 12.77 -15.79 18.70
C SER A 133 12.77 -16.32 17.26
N THR A 134 11.63 -16.19 16.58
CA THR A 134 11.50 -16.54 15.16
C THR A 134 10.93 -15.36 14.38
N PHE A 135 11.59 -15.01 13.28
CA PHE A 135 11.04 -14.14 12.23
C PHE A 135 10.67 -15.01 11.03
N LEU A 136 9.36 -15.18 10.82
CA LEU A 136 8.79 -15.96 9.73
C LEU A 136 8.36 -15.01 8.61
N LEU A 137 8.71 -15.31 7.37
CA LEU A 137 8.28 -14.52 6.22
C LEU A 137 8.04 -15.38 4.98
N THR A 138 7.07 -15.00 4.15
CA THR A 138 6.87 -15.64 2.84
C THR A 138 7.96 -15.21 1.85
N PHE A 139 8.30 -16.09 0.91
CA PHE A 139 9.39 -15.86 -0.06
C PHE A 139 9.12 -14.70 -1.03
N ASP A 140 7.86 -14.37 -1.28
CA ASP A 140 7.39 -13.34 -2.20
C ASP A 140 7.28 -11.94 -1.58
N ASN A 141 7.81 -11.75 -0.37
CA ASN A 141 7.83 -10.45 0.30
C ASN A 141 8.70 -9.43 -0.42
N HIS A 142 8.26 -8.17 -0.40
CA HIS A 142 9.05 -7.03 -0.88
C HIS A 142 10.38 -6.88 -0.10
N ASN A 143 11.42 -6.37 -0.76
CA ASN A 143 12.77 -6.21 -0.21
C ASN A 143 12.81 -5.44 1.13
N SER A 144 11.89 -4.51 1.35
CA SER A 144 11.80 -3.76 2.61
C SER A 144 11.48 -4.65 3.81
N VAL A 145 10.70 -5.74 3.62
CA VAL A 145 10.40 -6.72 4.67
C VAL A 145 11.62 -7.57 4.97
N ASN A 146 12.39 -7.93 3.94
CA ASN A 146 13.65 -8.65 4.11
C ASN A 146 14.63 -7.88 5.01
N GLY A 147 14.58 -6.54 5.03
CA GLY A 147 15.40 -5.72 5.93
C GLY A 147 15.18 -6.00 7.42
N ILE A 148 14.00 -6.47 7.82
CA ILE A 148 13.69 -6.81 9.23
C ILE A 148 14.59 -7.95 9.74
N ARG A 149 15.07 -8.81 8.84
CA ARG A 149 15.94 -9.95 9.19
C ARG A 149 17.23 -9.53 9.89
N GLU A 150 17.74 -8.34 9.59
CA GLU A 150 19.00 -7.88 10.18
C GLU A 150 18.82 -7.55 11.66
N PHE A 151 17.66 -6.97 12.03
CA PHE A 151 17.33 -6.73 13.44
C PHE A 151 17.09 -8.05 14.19
N ALA A 152 16.39 -8.99 13.56
CA ALA A 152 16.18 -10.32 14.10
C ALA A 152 17.52 -11.04 14.34
N ARG A 153 18.41 -11.05 13.34
CA ARG A 153 19.74 -11.67 13.39
C ARG A 153 20.62 -11.04 14.46
N ALA A 154 20.64 -9.71 14.56
CA ALA A 154 21.44 -8.99 15.55
C ALA A 154 21.08 -9.38 17.01
N ARG A 155 19.86 -9.87 17.23
CA ARG A 155 19.35 -10.33 18.52
C ARG A 155 19.37 -11.86 18.70
N GLY A 156 19.93 -12.60 17.74
CA GLY A 156 20.02 -14.07 17.80
C GLY A 156 18.71 -14.81 17.45
N ALA A 157 17.75 -14.13 16.81
CA ALA A 157 16.52 -14.75 16.34
C ALA A 157 16.76 -15.56 15.05
N ARG A 158 15.96 -16.62 14.86
CA ARG A 158 15.97 -17.44 13.65
C ARG A 158 15.07 -16.84 12.58
N THR A 159 15.57 -16.67 11.36
CA THR A 159 14.77 -16.32 10.19
C THR A 159 14.30 -17.59 9.47
N VAL A 160 13.02 -17.65 9.10
CA VAL A 160 12.41 -18.81 8.43
C VAL A 160 11.59 -18.33 7.24
N TYR A 161 11.82 -18.94 6.08
CA TYR A 161 11.08 -18.61 4.86
C TYR A 161 9.99 -19.66 4.59
N VAL A 162 8.76 -19.19 4.42
CA VAL A 162 7.67 -20.03 3.91
C VAL A 162 7.77 -20.04 2.37
N PRO A 163 7.96 -21.21 1.74
CA PRO A 163 8.06 -21.29 0.30
C PRO A 163 6.72 -20.96 -0.35
N VAL A 164 6.82 -20.36 -1.54
CA VAL A 164 5.69 -20.04 -2.39
C VAL A 164 5.78 -21.00 -3.58
N LEU A 165 4.78 -21.87 -3.75
CA LEU A 165 4.91 -23.02 -4.65
C LEU A 165 4.17 -22.81 -5.98
N PRO A 166 4.77 -23.21 -7.12
CA PRO A 166 4.04 -23.32 -8.38
C PRO A 166 2.92 -24.37 -8.31
N PRO A 167 1.85 -24.26 -9.13
CA PRO A 167 1.62 -23.20 -10.12
C PRO A 167 1.00 -21.93 -9.52
N ASP A 168 0.40 -22.02 -8.32
CA ASP A 168 -0.45 -20.96 -7.77
C ASP A 168 0.32 -19.79 -7.17
N LEU A 169 1.64 -19.95 -7.01
CA LEU A 169 2.53 -18.95 -6.43
C LEU A 169 1.98 -18.39 -5.11
N ARG A 170 1.45 -19.30 -4.28
CA ARG A 170 0.92 -19.04 -2.93
C ARG A 170 1.75 -19.76 -1.88
N ALA A 171 1.82 -19.18 -0.68
CA ALA A 171 2.19 -19.94 0.50
C ALA A 171 1.02 -20.90 0.82
N GLY A 172 1.30 -22.20 0.91
CA GLY A 172 0.27 -23.17 1.27
C GLY A 172 -0.18 -22.95 2.72
N ASP A 173 -1.49 -22.91 2.97
CA ASP A 173 -2.05 -22.72 4.32
C ASP A 173 -1.49 -23.75 5.31
N ASP A 174 -1.40 -25.02 4.89
CA ASP A 174 -0.81 -26.09 5.71
C ASP A 174 0.65 -25.84 6.06
N ALA A 175 1.43 -25.24 5.15
CA ALA A 175 2.81 -24.89 5.41
C ALA A 175 2.89 -23.75 6.43
N VAL A 176 2.08 -22.70 6.27
CA VAL A 176 2.00 -21.58 7.22
C VAL A 176 1.58 -22.10 8.59
N VAL A 177 0.50 -22.88 8.68
CA VAL A 177 0.00 -23.48 9.93
C VAL A 177 1.05 -24.39 10.55
N SER A 178 1.69 -25.27 9.78
CA SER A 178 2.75 -26.13 10.30
C SER A 178 3.92 -25.32 10.86
N PHE A 179 4.31 -24.23 10.20
CA PHE A 179 5.36 -23.33 10.70
C PHE A 179 4.92 -22.61 11.97
N LEU A 180 3.66 -22.20 12.09
CA LEU A 180 3.10 -21.56 13.28
C LEU A 180 2.93 -22.54 14.46
N SER A 181 2.55 -23.79 14.18
CA SER A 181 2.33 -24.85 15.17
C SER A 181 3.63 -25.47 15.71
N ALA A 182 4.70 -25.50 14.92
CA ALA A 182 6.01 -26.02 15.34
C ALA A 182 6.76 -25.11 16.34
N ILE A 183 6.16 -23.99 16.76
CA ILE A 183 6.85 -22.95 17.55
C ILE A 183 6.60 -23.13 19.05
N ARG A 184 7.67 -23.15 19.84
CA ARG A 184 7.62 -23.18 21.31
C ARG A 184 6.91 -21.94 21.87
N LEU A 185 5.95 -22.17 22.76
CA LEU A 185 5.25 -21.13 23.51
C LEU A 185 6.24 -20.35 24.41
N GLY A 186 6.04 -19.03 24.55
CA GLY A 186 6.78 -18.19 25.50
C GLY A 186 7.93 -17.34 24.94
N ARG A 187 8.13 -17.29 23.62
CA ARG A 187 9.14 -16.41 22.96
C ARG A 187 8.49 -15.47 21.94
N ALA A 188 9.12 -14.32 21.70
CA ALA A 188 8.66 -13.33 20.72
C ALA A 188 8.76 -13.89 19.28
N ARG A 189 7.73 -13.64 18.47
CA ARG A 189 7.51 -14.21 17.13
C ARG A 189 6.86 -13.21 16.19
N LEU A 190 7.55 -12.87 15.11
CA LEU A 190 7.02 -11.99 14.08
C LEU A 190 6.77 -12.78 12.80
N HIS A 191 5.56 -12.73 12.27
CA HIS A 191 5.22 -13.27 10.95
C HIS A 191 4.92 -12.11 10.00
N ALA A 192 5.58 -12.07 8.85
CA ALA A 192 5.39 -11.05 7.83
C ALA A 192 5.04 -11.69 6.47
N TYR A 193 3.94 -11.24 5.88
CA TYR A 193 3.47 -11.69 4.57
C TYR A 193 2.85 -10.49 3.83
N PRO A 194 2.91 -10.45 2.49
CA PRO A 194 2.25 -9.40 1.74
C PRO A 194 0.76 -9.69 1.66
N ALA A 195 -0.11 -8.70 1.88
CA ALA A 195 -1.55 -8.86 1.61
C ALA A 195 -1.80 -9.14 0.11
N GLN A 196 -0.98 -8.54 -0.76
CA GLN A 196 -0.89 -8.85 -2.18
C GLN A 196 0.57 -8.75 -2.64
N SER A 197 1.05 -9.77 -3.33
CA SER A 197 2.42 -9.80 -3.85
C SER A 197 2.58 -8.82 -5.00
N ASN A 198 3.63 -8.00 -4.96
CA ASN A 198 3.99 -7.12 -6.08
C ASN A 198 4.72 -7.88 -7.21
N ILE A 199 5.06 -9.16 -7.00
CA ILE A 199 5.75 -10.01 -7.98
C ILE A 199 4.75 -10.94 -8.67
N THR A 200 3.85 -11.57 -7.89
CA THR A 200 2.96 -12.62 -8.40
C THR A 200 1.50 -12.16 -8.55
N ASP A 201 1.18 -10.94 -8.06
CA ASP A 201 -0.18 -10.37 -7.97
C ASP A 201 -1.17 -11.18 -7.12
N VAL A 202 -0.68 -12.25 -6.47
CA VAL A 202 -1.45 -13.13 -5.59
C VAL A 202 -1.85 -12.38 -4.33
N LYS A 203 -3.14 -12.47 -3.97
CA LYS A 203 -3.66 -12.01 -2.69
C LYS A 203 -3.58 -13.13 -1.65
N ASN A 204 -2.97 -12.83 -0.51
CA ASN A 204 -2.92 -13.73 0.64
C ASN A 204 -4.06 -13.36 1.61
N THR A 205 -4.92 -14.32 1.93
CA THR A 205 -6.11 -14.14 2.79
C THR A 205 -6.06 -15.03 4.04
N HIS A 206 -4.85 -15.25 4.58
CA HIS A 206 -4.62 -16.10 5.74
C HIS A 206 -5.24 -15.52 7.03
#